data_AF-A0A3D5UP89-F1
#
_entry.id   AF-A0A3D5UP89-F1
#
_cell.length_a   1.000
_cell.length_b   1.000
_cell.length_c   1.000
_cell.angle_alpha   90.00
_cell.angle_beta   90.00
_cell.angle_gamma   90.00
#
_symmetry.space_group_name_H-M   'P 1'
#
loop_
_entity.id
_entity.type
_entity.pdbx_description
1 polymer ?
#
loop_
_entity_poly.entity_id
_entity_poly.type
_entity_poly.pdbx_seq_one_letter_code
_entity_poly.pdbx_strand_id
1 'polypeptide(L)'
;MLIHAAVKSLYQPIKAHLWYVYAYLGIMIVLPYISMIARGMNRKLENRFILLWLFFSGASYVLRHLLLLRQWDISVDNPIPIVQGTYYLGYFIAGHIIYKRLHGKVRESKRTRLYVLGYLFSILVLIFGTYAISLNQGYYYEFAYGYRNLFTITASCFLFAGIAGREESLREGSKKILDKLSKASLGVYLVHLIFLELLQKNIMLMNFHPLAGIPILVLVVFVFSYISVYLMQKVPIIQKFV
;
A
#
# COMPACT_ATOMS: atom_id res chain seq x y z
N MET A 1 -7.39 27.15 20.91
CA MET A 1 -6.59 26.87 19.69
C MET A 1 -6.24 25.38 19.55
N LEU A 2 -5.65 24.74 20.57
CA LEU A 2 -5.31 23.30 20.56
C LEU A 2 -6.51 22.35 20.40
N ILE A 3 -7.63 22.61 21.09
CA ILE A 3 -8.84 21.77 20.97
C ILE A 3 -9.44 21.84 19.56
N HIS A 4 -9.46 23.03 18.96
CA HIS A 4 -9.97 23.22 17.59
C HIS A 4 -9.05 22.54 16.56
N ALA A 5 -7.73 22.62 16.74
CA ALA A 5 -6.78 21.88 15.93
C ALA A 5 -6.91 20.36 16.10
N ALA A 6 -7.11 19.88 17.33
CA ALA A 6 -7.34 18.46 17.63
C ALA A 6 -8.64 17.94 17.00
N VAL A 7 -9.75 18.67 17.12
CA VAL A 7 -11.02 18.31 16.49
C VAL A 7 -10.92 18.35 14.96
N LYS A 8 -10.29 19.38 14.39
CA LYS A 8 -10.06 19.45 12.93
C LYS A 8 -9.18 18.30 12.44
N SER A 9 -8.19 17.91 13.24
CA SER A 9 -7.33 16.76 12.93
C SER A 9 -8.06 15.43 12.98
N LEU A 10 -9.28 15.32 13.53
CA LEU A 10 -10.05 14.07 13.47
C LEU A 10 -10.68 13.85 12.08
N TYR A 11 -10.98 14.94 11.36
CA TYR A 11 -11.75 14.88 10.11
C TYR A 11 -10.94 15.26 8.88
N GLN A 12 -9.79 15.92 9.05
CA GLN A 12 -8.89 16.26 7.96
C GLN A 12 -7.46 15.86 8.31
N PRO A 13 -6.74 15.18 7.41
CA PRO A 13 -5.35 14.86 7.65
C PRO A 13 -4.54 16.15 7.72
N ILE A 14 -3.79 16.33 8.81
CA ILE A 14 -2.94 17.52 9.05
C ILE A 14 -1.95 17.73 7.89
N LYS A 15 -1.52 16.63 7.26
CA LYS A 15 -0.77 16.63 6.00
C LYS A 15 -1.33 15.52 5.10
N ALA A 16 -1.37 15.77 3.79
CA ALA A 16 -2.01 14.87 2.81
C ALA A 16 -1.54 13.41 2.95
N HIS A 17 -0.27 13.16 3.24
CA HIS A 17 0.28 11.80 3.38
C HIS A 17 -0.28 11.01 4.58
N LEU A 18 -0.78 11.66 5.65
CA LEU A 18 -1.29 11.00 6.85
C LEU A 18 -2.65 10.32 6.64
N TRP A 19 -3.27 10.48 5.47
CA TRP A 19 -4.56 9.88 5.12
C TRP A 19 -4.63 8.38 5.43
N TYR A 20 -3.50 7.67 5.28
CA TYR A 20 -3.41 6.24 5.56
C TYR A 20 -3.66 5.91 7.04
N VAL A 21 -3.22 6.74 7.99
CA VAL A 21 -3.49 6.54 9.43
C VAL A 21 -4.99 6.59 9.71
N TYR A 22 -5.69 7.55 9.11
CA TYR A 22 -7.15 7.66 9.24
C TYR A 22 -7.86 6.44 8.66
N ALA A 23 -7.45 5.98 7.48
CA ALA A 23 -8.00 4.78 6.86
C ALA A 23 -7.73 3.53 7.72
N TYR A 24 -6.52 3.41 8.26
CA TYR A 24 -6.12 2.31 9.13
C TYR A 24 -6.92 2.30 10.44
N LEU A 25 -7.01 3.43 11.14
CA LEU A 25 -7.83 3.57 12.35
C LEU A 25 -9.30 3.24 12.06
N GLY A 26 -9.83 3.72 10.93
CA GLY A 26 -11.17 3.37 10.47
C GLY A 26 -11.36 1.86 10.36
N ILE A 27 -10.44 1.15 9.67
CA ILE A 27 -10.47 -0.30 9.56
C ILE A 27 -10.39 -0.97 10.95
N MET A 28 -9.52 -0.50 11.84
CA MET A 28 -9.37 -1.08 13.19
C MET A 28 -10.64 -0.95 14.02
N ILE A 29 -11.33 0.20 13.97
CA ILE A 29 -12.60 0.43 14.67
C ILE A 29 -13.68 -0.52 14.15
N VAL A 30 -13.79 -0.68 12.82
CA VAL A 30 -14.81 -1.55 12.21
C VAL A 30 -14.36 -3.01 12.06
N LEU A 31 -13.16 -3.35 12.52
CA LEU A 31 -12.56 -4.68 12.40
C LEU A 31 -13.46 -5.83 12.90
N PRO A 32 -14.15 -5.75 14.05
CA PRO A 32 -15.02 -6.84 14.49
C PRO A 32 -16.14 -7.13 13.48
N TYR A 33 -16.72 -6.10 12.87
CA TYR A 33 -17.76 -6.23 11.85
C TYR A 33 -17.20 -6.79 10.55
N ILE A 34 -16.05 -6.29 10.08
CA ILE A 34 -15.37 -6.81 8.89
C ILE A 34 -15.05 -8.30 9.09
N SER A 35 -14.55 -8.68 10.28
CA SER A 35 -14.22 -10.07 10.61
C SER A 35 -15.44 -10.97 10.57
N MET A 36 -16.58 -10.51 11.08
CA MET A 36 -17.84 -11.25 11.04
C MET A 36 -18.28 -11.52 9.59
N ILE A 37 -18.25 -10.49 8.73
CA ILE A 37 -18.57 -10.62 7.31
C ILE A 37 -17.61 -11.59 6.63
N ALA A 38 -16.30 -11.42 6.83
CA ALA A 38 -15.26 -12.22 6.18
C ALA A 38 -15.32 -13.70 6.56
N ARG A 39 -15.68 -14.02 7.81
CA ARG A 39 -15.88 -15.41 8.28
C ARG A 39 -17.14 -16.03 7.68
N GLY A 40 -18.20 -15.25 7.50
CA GLY A 40 -19.46 -15.70 6.89
C GLY A 40 -19.40 -15.92 5.37
N MET A 41 -18.38 -15.39 4.69
CA MET A 41 -18.23 -15.59 3.26
C MET A 41 -17.83 -17.03 2.90
N ASN A 42 -18.64 -17.65 2.03
CA ASN A 42 -18.25 -18.87 1.33
C ASN A 42 -17.31 -18.57 0.14
N ARG A 43 -16.70 -19.59 -0.46
CA ARG A 43 -15.76 -19.41 -1.59
C ARG A 43 -16.36 -18.65 -2.78
N LYS A 44 -17.65 -18.85 -3.06
CA LYS A 44 -18.34 -18.16 -4.18
C LYS A 44 -18.44 -16.65 -3.90
N LEU A 45 -18.82 -16.28 -2.67
CA LEU A 45 -18.90 -14.88 -2.25
C LEU A 45 -17.53 -14.21 -2.20
N GLU A 46 -16.51 -14.88 -1.66
CA GLU A 46 -15.13 -14.39 -1.67
C GLU A 46 -14.64 -14.09 -3.10
N ASN A 47 -14.91 -14.97 -4.06
CA ASN A 47 -14.53 -14.77 -5.46
C ASN A 47 -15.30 -13.60 -6.10
N ARG A 48 -16.60 -13.50 -5.84
CA ARG A 48 -17.42 -12.36 -6.31
C ARG A 48 -16.92 -11.04 -5.74
N PHE A 49 -16.59 -10.99 -4.45
CA PHE A 49 -16.01 -9.82 -3.82
C PHE A 49 -14.72 -9.37 -4.51
N ILE A 50 -13.77 -10.29 -4.72
CA ILE A 50 -12.50 -9.99 -5.38
C ILE A 50 -12.73 -9.49 -6.81
N LEU A 51 -13.62 -10.14 -7.58
CA LEU A 51 -13.93 -9.72 -8.94
C LEU A 51 -14.54 -8.32 -9.00
N LEU A 52 -15.55 -8.05 -8.16
CA LEU A 52 -16.19 -6.75 -8.09
C LEU A 52 -15.20 -5.67 -7.65
N TRP A 53 -14.36 -5.96 -6.66
CA TRP A 53 -13.33 -5.04 -6.18
C TRP A 53 -12.28 -4.74 -7.26
N LEU A 54 -11.73 -5.76 -7.93
CA LEU A 54 -10.77 -5.56 -9.02
C LEU A 54 -11.38 -4.78 -10.18
N PHE A 55 -12.65 -5.05 -10.51
CA PHE A 55 -13.34 -4.35 -11.59
C PHE A 55 -13.62 -2.88 -11.24
N PHE A 56 -14.29 -2.61 -10.11
CA PHE A 56 -14.74 -1.27 -9.77
C PHE A 56 -13.67 -0.40 -9.13
N SER A 57 -12.72 -0.96 -8.38
CA SER A 57 -11.64 -0.18 -7.76
C SER A 57 -10.43 -0.08 -8.67
N GLY A 58 -10.15 -1.14 -9.44
CA GLY A 58 -8.97 -1.27 -10.30
C GLY A 58 -9.23 -0.91 -11.77
N ALA A 59 -9.99 -1.76 -12.46
CA ALA A 59 -10.17 -1.65 -13.90
C ALA A 59 -10.91 -0.36 -14.31
N SER A 60 -11.96 0.01 -13.57
CA SER A 60 -12.72 1.24 -13.83
C SER A 60 -11.84 2.50 -13.67
N TYR A 61 -10.89 2.47 -12.72
CA TYR A 61 -9.97 3.57 -12.48
C TYR A 61 -9.01 3.74 -13.66
N VAL A 62 -8.41 2.64 -14.12
CA VAL A 62 -7.54 2.65 -15.31
C VAL A 62 -8.33 3.10 -16.55
N LEU A 63 -9.53 2.54 -16.77
CA LEU A 63 -10.37 2.88 -17.90
C LEU A 63 -10.73 4.37 -17.91
N ARG A 64 -11.12 4.94 -16.77
CA ARG A 64 -11.41 6.37 -16.63
C ARG A 64 -10.21 7.21 -17.07
N HIS A 65 -9.02 6.91 -16.56
CA HIS A 65 -7.82 7.67 -16.92
C HIS A 65 -7.49 7.53 -18.42
N LEU A 66 -7.64 6.34 -19.00
CA LEU A 66 -7.45 6.15 -20.44
C LEU A 66 -8.44 6.95 -21.30
N LEU A 67 -9.70 7.08 -20.86
CA LEU A 67 -10.72 7.86 -21.55
C LEU A 67 -10.48 9.37 -21.42
N LEU A 68 -10.03 9.82 -20.24
CA LEU A 68 -9.59 11.21 -20.03
C LEU A 68 -8.40 11.58 -20.93
N LEU A 69 -7.45 10.66 -21.14
CA LEU A 69 -6.34 10.88 -22.09
C LEU A 69 -6.83 11.03 -23.54
N ARG A 70 -8.02 10.54 -23.88
CA ARG A 70 -8.67 10.71 -25.19
C ARG A 70 -9.65 11.89 -25.23
N GLN A 71 -9.62 12.77 -24.22
CA GLN A 71 -10.54 13.90 -24.07
C GLN A 71 -12.02 13.49 -24.01
N TRP A 72 -12.31 12.26 -23.60
CA TRP A 72 -13.67 11.81 -23.33
C TRP A 72 -13.93 12.01 -21.85
N ASP A 73 -14.61 13.12 -21.52
CA ASP A 73 -14.94 13.41 -20.13
C ASP A 73 -16.08 12.49 -19.66
N ILE A 74 -15.70 11.55 -18.81
CA ILE A 74 -16.63 10.67 -18.11
C ILE A 74 -16.48 11.03 -16.65
N SER A 75 -17.07 12.17 -16.29
CA SER A 75 -17.20 12.65 -14.92
C SER A 75 -18.20 11.76 -14.18
N VAL A 76 -17.73 10.59 -13.71
CA VAL A 76 -18.44 9.86 -12.66
C VAL A 76 -18.11 10.57 -11.35
N ASP A 77 -18.89 11.60 -11.05
CA ASP A 77 -18.74 12.41 -9.82
C ASP A 77 -19.04 11.62 -8.55
N ASN A 78 -19.73 10.48 -8.69
CA ASN A 78 -20.12 9.63 -7.57
C ASN A 78 -19.38 8.29 -7.63
N PRO A 79 -18.26 8.14 -6.91
CA PRO A 79 -17.61 6.86 -6.83
C PRO A 79 -18.53 5.85 -6.17
N ILE A 80 -18.61 4.63 -6.70
CA ILE A 80 -19.47 3.58 -6.12
C ILE A 80 -19.04 3.36 -4.66
N PRO A 81 -19.90 3.68 -3.67
CA PRO A 81 -19.55 3.55 -2.26
C PRO A 81 -19.16 2.11 -1.93
N ILE A 82 -18.31 1.91 -0.91
CA ILE A 82 -17.82 0.60 -0.42
C ILE A 82 -16.80 -0.09 -1.35
N VAL A 83 -16.95 0.01 -2.67
CA VAL A 83 -16.03 -0.65 -3.61
C VAL A 83 -14.99 0.35 -4.11
N GLN A 84 -15.40 1.44 -4.74
CA GLN A 84 -14.48 2.43 -5.32
C GLN A 84 -14.05 3.49 -4.29
N GLY A 85 -14.96 3.90 -3.41
CA GLY A 85 -14.70 4.90 -2.37
C GLY A 85 -13.77 4.41 -1.25
N THR A 86 -13.82 3.12 -0.91
CA THR A 86 -13.03 2.49 0.17
C THR A 86 -12.14 1.38 -0.36
N TYR A 87 -11.40 1.65 -1.44
CA TYR A 87 -10.50 0.67 -2.08
C TYR A 87 -9.51 0.00 -1.10
N TYR A 88 -9.08 0.72 -0.05
CA TYR A 88 -8.22 0.20 1.02
C TYR A 88 -8.88 -0.91 1.86
N LEU A 89 -10.21 -0.88 2.03
CA LEU A 89 -10.96 -1.97 2.67
C LEU A 89 -10.91 -3.23 1.82
N GLY A 90 -10.95 -3.07 0.50
CA GLY A 90 -10.79 -4.17 -0.44
C GLY A 90 -9.42 -4.84 -0.35
N TYR A 91 -8.34 -4.06 -0.21
CA TYR A 91 -7.00 -4.61 0.07
C TYR A 91 -6.99 -5.44 1.36
N PHE A 92 -7.63 -4.95 2.42
CA PHE A 92 -7.68 -5.65 3.71
C PHE A 92 -8.43 -6.98 3.62
N ILE A 93 -9.63 -6.98 3.03
CA ILE A 93 -10.45 -8.19 2.86
C ILE A 93 -9.78 -9.17 1.88
N ALA A 94 -9.24 -8.69 0.75
CA ALA A 94 -8.51 -9.51 -0.21
C ALA A 94 -7.27 -10.17 0.43
N GLY A 95 -6.52 -9.42 1.25
CA GLY A 95 -5.41 -9.96 2.05
C GLY A 95 -5.87 -11.10 2.96
N HIS A 96 -6.98 -10.92 3.69
CA HIS A 96 -7.55 -11.98 4.52
C HIS A 96 -7.91 -13.23 3.70
N ILE A 97 -8.56 -13.06 2.54
CA ILE A 97 -8.94 -14.18 1.65
C ILE A 97 -7.70 -14.91 1.13
N ILE A 98 -6.67 -14.17 0.70
CA ILE A 98 -5.40 -14.74 0.23
C ILE A 98 -4.75 -15.55 1.35
N TYR A 99 -4.64 -14.97 2.55
CA TYR A 99 -4.05 -15.63 3.71
C TYR A 99 -4.82 -16.90 4.09
N LYS A 100 -6.15 -16.82 4.25
CA LYS A 100 -7.04 -17.96 4.54
C LYS A 100 -6.88 -19.12 3.56
N ARG A 101 -6.63 -18.80 2.28
CA ARG A 101 -6.51 -19.80 1.21
C ARG A 101 -5.10 -20.38 1.07
N LEU A 102 -4.06 -19.60 1.34
CA LEU A 102 -2.67 -19.94 0.99
C LEU A 102 -1.76 -20.22 2.19
N HIS A 103 -2.09 -19.73 3.39
CA HIS A 103 -1.27 -19.90 4.58
C HIS A 103 -0.92 -21.39 4.80
N GLY A 104 0.38 -21.69 4.89
CA GLY A 104 0.94 -23.04 5.08
C GLY A 104 0.78 -24.00 3.89
N LYS A 105 0.18 -23.58 2.77
CA LYS A 105 -0.19 -24.46 1.64
C LYS A 105 0.68 -24.29 0.40
N VAL A 106 1.53 -23.27 0.33
CA VAL A 106 2.39 -23.03 -0.84
C VAL A 106 3.79 -23.59 -0.58
N ARG A 107 3.87 -24.92 -0.51
CA ARG A 107 5.16 -25.63 -0.49
C ARG A 107 5.67 -25.94 -1.91
N GLU A 108 4.79 -25.84 -2.91
CA GLU A 108 5.08 -26.14 -4.31
C GLU A 108 5.83 -24.99 -5.02
N SER A 109 6.99 -25.31 -5.60
CA SER A 109 7.79 -24.39 -6.42
C SER A 109 7.02 -23.79 -7.59
N LYS A 110 6.08 -24.56 -8.19
CA LYS A 110 5.29 -24.12 -9.35
C LYS A 110 4.34 -22.96 -9.02
N ARG A 111 3.61 -23.02 -7.90
CA ARG A 111 2.69 -21.95 -7.48
C ARG A 111 3.43 -20.67 -7.10
N THR A 112 4.55 -20.82 -6.41
CA THR A 112 5.44 -19.69 -6.08
C THR A 112 5.92 -18.97 -7.34
N ARG A 113 6.30 -19.74 -8.37
CA ARG A 113 6.72 -19.18 -9.66
C ARG A 113 5.62 -18.36 -10.32
N LEU A 114 4.37 -18.84 -10.30
CA LEU A 114 3.23 -18.09 -10.83
C LEU A 114 3.02 -16.75 -10.12
N TYR A 115 3.16 -16.71 -8.79
CA TYR A 115 3.03 -15.45 -8.04
C TYR A 115 4.16 -14.48 -8.36
N VAL A 116 5.40 -14.96 -8.46
CA VAL A 116 6.54 -14.13 -8.86
C VAL A 116 6.35 -13.60 -10.29
N LEU A 117 5.94 -14.45 -11.24
CA LEU A 117 5.67 -14.03 -12.61
C LEU A 117 4.51 -13.02 -12.69
N GLY A 118 3.43 -13.22 -11.94
CA GLY A 118 2.31 -12.28 -11.88
C GLY A 118 2.70 -10.93 -11.29
N TYR A 119 3.54 -10.93 -10.25
CA TYR A 119 4.12 -9.72 -9.67
C TYR A 119 5.00 -8.99 -10.69
N LEU A 120 5.97 -9.68 -11.28
CA LEU A 120 6.89 -9.10 -12.27
C LEU A 120 6.14 -8.56 -13.48
N PHE A 121 5.17 -9.30 -14.01
CA PHE A 121 4.34 -8.84 -15.11
C PHE A 121 3.61 -7.54 -14.74
N SER A 122 2.97 -7.49 -13.57
CA SER A 122 2.25 -6.31 -13.10
C SER A 122 3.18 -5.09 -12.96
N ILE A 123 4.39 -5.29 -12.41
CA ILE A 123 5.40 -4.23 -12.28
C ILE A 123 5.90 -3.75 -13.64
N LEU A 124 6.18 -4.66 -14.58
CA LEU A 124 6.63 -4.28 -15.93
C LEU A 124 5.55 -3.47 -16.65
N VAL A 125 4.28 -3.87 -16.56
CA VAL A 125 3.17 -3.09 -17.13
C VAL A 125 3.08 -1.71 -16.50
N LEU A 126 3.27 -1.57 -15.18
CA LEU A 126 3.30 -0.26 -14.53
C LEU A 126 4.46 0.61 -15.01
N ILE A 127 5.68 0.06 -15.11
CA ILE A 127 6.86 0.80 -15.56
C ILE A 127 6.69 1.26 -17.01
N PHE A 128 6.43 0.32 -17.93
CA PHE A 128 6.32 0.64 -19.36
C PHE A 128 5.06 1.45 -19.67
N GLY A 129 3.94 1.17 -19.00
CA GLY A 129 2.71 1.92 -19.14
C GLY A 129 2.87 3.37 -18.69
N THR A 130 3.46 3.60 -17.51
CA THR A 130 3.74 4.95 -17.02
C THR A 130 4.71 5.69 -17.94
N TYR A 131 5.76 5.02 -18.41
CA TYR A 131 6.73 5.60 -19.32
C TYR A 131 6.10 6.02 -20.65
N ALA A 132 5.35 5.13 -21.29
CA ALA A 132 4.69 5.41 -22.57
C ALA A 132 3.66 6.55 -22.45
N ILE A 133 2.85 6.56 -21.38
CA ILE A 133 1.87 7.63 -21.14
C ILE A 133 2.58 8.96 -20.88
N SER A 134 3.65 8.97 -20.08
CA SER A 134 4.40 10.20 -19.76
C SER A 134 5.08 10.79 -21.00
N LEU A 135 5.64 9.94 -21.88
CA LEU A 135 6.20 10.39 -23.17
C LEU A 135 5.13 11.04 -24.05
N ASN A 136 3.94 10.44 -24.14
CA ASN A 136 2.85 10.97 -24.96
C ASN A 136 2.29 12.29 -24.43
N GLN A 137 2.26 12.46 -23.10
CA GLN A 137 1.75 13.67 -22.46
C GLN A 137 2.79 14.80 -22.41
N GLY A 138 4.08 14.50 -22.56
CA GLY A 138 5.16 15.48 -22.43
C GLY A 138 5.47 15.91 -20.99
N TYR A 139 4.78 15.33 -20.01
CA TYR A 139 5.02 15.53 -18.58
C TYR A 139 4.80 14.23 -17.80
N TYR A 140 5.29 14.19 -16.57
CA TYR A 140 5.17 13.03 -15.71
C TYR A 140 3.72 12.76 -15.29
N TYR A 141 3.17 11.59 -15.67
CA TYR A 141 1.78 11.24 -15.40
C TYR A 141 1.63 10.38 -14.13
N GLU A 142 1.37 11.04 -13.00
CA GLU A 142 1.34 10.43 -11.65
C GLU A 142 0.29 9.32 -11.49
N PHE A 143 -0.86 9.42 -12.17
CA PHE A 143 -1.97 8.49 -11.97
C PHE A 143 -1.72 7.09 -12.54
N ALA A 144 -0.72 6.93 -13.40
CA ALA A 144 -0.40 5.64 -14.02
C ALA A 144 0.05 4.57 -13.01
N TYR A 145 0.50 4.94 -11.81
CA TYR A 145 0.96 3.99 -10.78
C TYR A 145 0.22 4.10 -9.43
N GLY A 146 -0.89 4.84 -9.38
CA GLY A 146 -1.66 5.06 -8.15
C GLY A 146 -2.14 3.76 -7.48
N TYR A 147 -2.46 3.82 -6.18
CA TYR A 147 -2.91 2.66 -5.38
C TYR A 147 -4.20 1.99 -5.88
N ARG A 148 -4.97 2.71 -6.70
CA ARG A 148 -6.20 2.23 -7.34
C ARG A 148 -5.95 1.65 -8.73
N ASN A 149 -4.74 1.73 -9.26
CA ASN A 149 -4.43 1.10 -10.55
C ASN A 149 -4.55 -0.42 -10.41
N LEU A 150 -5.22 -1.05 -11.38
CA LEU A 150 -5.40 -2.50 -11.43
C LEU A 150 -4.07 -3.25 -11.29
N PHE A 151 -3.03 -2.81 -11.98
CA PHE A 151 -1.71 -3.46 -11.94
C PHE A 151 -0.99 -3.23 -10.60
N THR A 152 -1.22 -2.10 -9.93
CA THR A 152 -0.74 -1.89 -8.54
C THR A 152 -1.43 -2.85 -7.57
N ILE A 153 -2.74 -3.02 -7.73
CA ILE A 153 -3.54 -3.96 -6.91
C ILE A 153 -3.06 -5.39 -7.13
N THR A 154 -2.93 -5.83 -8.39
CA THR A 154 -2.51 -7.20 -8.71
C THR A 154 -1.08 -7.47 -8.28
N ALA A 155 -0.15 -6.52 -8.47
CA ALA A 155 1.22 -6.64 -7.98
C ALA A 155 1.25 -6.90 -6.46
N SER A 156 0.51 -6.09 -5.69
CA SER A 156 0.41 -6.22 -4.25
C SER A 156 -0.17 -7.57 -3.83
N CYS A 157 -1.24 -8.02 -4.49
CA CYS A 157 -1.88 -9.32 -4.22
C CYS A 157 -0.95 -10.49 -4.54
N PHE A 158 -0.23 -10.46 -5.66
CA PHE A 158 0.72 -11.51 -6.05
C PHE A 158 1.92 -11.58 -5.10
N LEU A 159 2.48 -10.42 -4.73
CA LEU A 159 3.55 -10.34 -3.75
C LEU A 159 3.10 -10.92 -2.40
N PHE A 160 1.94 -10.49 -1.91
CA PHE A 160 1.40 -10.97 -0.65
C PHE A 160 1.08 -12.47 -0.70
N ALA A 161 0.52 -12.99 -1.79
CA ALA A 161 0.29 -14.42 -1.99
C ALA A 161 1.59 -15.24 -1.93
N GLY A 162 2.67 -14.74 -2.53
CA GLY A 162 3.99 -15.35 -2.47
C GLY A 162 4.59 -15.40 -1.06
N ILE A 163 4.37 -14.34 -0.28
CA ILE A 163 4.86 -14.25 1.11
C ILE A 163 4.00 -15.12 2.04
N ALA A 164 2.68 -14.93 2.05
CA ALA A 164 1.74 -15.64 2.93
C ALA A 164 1.78 -17.15 2.71
N GLY A 165 2.00 -17.60 1.48
CA GLY A 165 2.14 -19.01 1.17
C GLY A 165 3.40 -19.67 1.75
N ARG A 166 4.44 -18.89 2.05
CA ARG A 166 5.78 -19.36 2.44
C ARG A 166 6.17 -19.00 3.86
N GLU A 167 5.29 -18.34 4.62
CA GLU A 167 5.56 -17.86 5.97
C GLU A 167 6.09 -18.96 6.90
N GLU A 168 5.50 -20.16 6.86
CA GLU A 168 5.93 -21.30 7.66
C GLU A 168 7.35 -21.76 7.31
N SER A 169 7.77 -21.61 6.04
CA SER A 169 9.08 -22.02 5.53
C SER A 169 10.20 -21.01 5.82
N LEU A 170 9.89 -19.84 6.39
CA LEU A 170 10.89 -18.85 6.74
C LEU A 170 11.77 -19.34 7.90
N ARG A 171 13.08 -19.09 7.81
CA ARG A 171 14.03 -19.36 8.90
C ARG A 171 13.65 -18.54 10.13
N GLU A 172 13.88 -19.08 11.32
CA GLU A 172 13.59 -18.38 12.58
C GLU A 172 14.28 -17.01 12.69
N GLY A 173 15.52 -16.89 12.24
CA GLY A 173 16.24 -15.62 12.21
C GLY A 173 15.52 -14.55 11.37
N SER A 174 15.01 -14.93 10.19
CA SER A 174 14.22 -14.05 9.34
C SER A 174 12.90 -13.65 9.99
N LYS A 175 12.21 -14.59 10.66
CA LYS A 175 10.99 -14.29 11.43
C LYS A 175 11.25 -13.28 12.55
N LYS A 176 12.35 -13.41 13.30
CA LYS A 176 12.74 -12.46 14.36
C LYS A 176 13.04 -11.07 13.80
N ILE A 177 13.70 -10.97 12.65
CA ILE A 177 13.96 -9.68 11.99
C ILE A 177 12.64 -9.05 11.53
N LEU A 178 11.77 -9.82 10.88
CA LEU A 178 10.46 -9.33 10.42
C LEU A 178 9.59 -8.84 11.58
N ASP A 179 9.56 -9.55 12.70
CA ASP A 179 8.81 -9.13 13.90
C ASP A 179 9.33 -7.79 14.45
N LYS A 180 10.66 -7.61 14.53
CA LYS A 180 11.28 -6.33 14.94
C LYS A 180 10.93 -5.18 13.99
N LEU A 181 11.01 -5.43 12.68
CA LEU A 181 10.68 -4.42 11.67
C LEU A 181 9.18 -4.08 11.68
N SER A 182 8.32 -5.08 11.85
CA SER A 182 6.87 -4.92 11.92
C SER A 182 6.48 -4.02 13.09
N LYS A 183 7.06 -4.24 14.27
CA LYS A 183 6.83 -3.40 15.46
C LYS A 183 7.21 -1.94 15.24
N ALA A 184 8.32 -1.67 14.54
CA ALA A 184 8.77 -0.30 14.27
C ALA A 184 8.06 0.37 13.08
N SER A 185 7.29 -0.38 12.28
CA SER A 185 6.78 0.10 10.99
C SER A 185 5.86 1.33 11.09
N LEU A 186 4.95 1.35 12.07
CA LEU A 186 4.06 2.48 12.32
C LEU A 186 4.85 3.73 12.73
N GLY A 187 5.82 3.56 13.64
CA GLY A 187 6.71 4.63 14.06
C GLY A 187 7.50 5.21 12.90
N VAL A 188 8.09 4.36 12.06
CA VAL A 188 8.86 4.78 10.89
C VAL A 188 7.96 5.58 9.95
N TYR A 189 6.74 5.10 9.71
CA TYR A 189 5.75 5.81 8.91
C TYR A 189 5.40 7.20 9.49
N LEU A 190 5.41 7.41 10.80
CA LEU A 190 5.14 8.73 11.38
C LEU A 190 6.32 9.70 11.24
N VAL A 191 7.55 9.22 11.42
CA VAL A 191 8.74 10.10 11.50
C VAL A 191 9.45 10.31 10.15
N HIS A 192 9.26 9.43 9.16
CA HIS A 192 10.06 9.44 7.92
C HIS A 192 10.02 10.76 7.15
N LEU A 193 8.93 11.51 7.25
CA LEU A 193 8.79 12.78 6.54
C LEU A 193 9.66 13.88 7.11
N ILE A 194 10.00 13.83 8.40
CA ILE A 194 10.94 14.78 9.01
C ILE A 194 12.29 14.65 8.30
N PHE A 195 12.74 13.41 8.10
CA PHE A 195 13.99 13.12 7.39
C PHE A 195 13.89 13.42 5.89
N LEU A 196 12.76 13.11 5.27
CA LEU A 196 12.54 13.41 3.85
C LEU A 196 12.60 14.93 3.60
N GLU A 197 11.89 15.73 4.40
CA GLU A 197 11.89 17.21 4.29
C GLU A 197 13.28 17.79 4.59
N LEU A 198 14.00 17.24 5.57
CA LEU A 198 15.36 17.66 5.90
C LEU A 198 16.34 17.37 4.75
N LEU A 199 16.27 16.19 4.14
CA LEU A 199 17.15 15.80 3.03
C LEU A 199 16.83 16.57 1.75
N GLN A 200 15.55 16.85 1.48
CA GLN A 200 15.14 17.66 0.33
C GLN A 200 15.65 19.10 0.44
N LYS A 201 15.58 19.71 1.63
CA LYS A 201 16.09 21.07 1.87
C LYS A 201 17.60 21.19 1.77
N ASN A 202 18.34 20.12 2.09
CA ASN A 202 19.79 20.10 2.14
C ASN A 202 20.47 19.55 0.87
N ILE A 203 19.75 19.48 -0.25
CA ILE A 203 20.28 19.41 -1.64
C ILE A 203 21.02 18.09 -2.01
N MET A 204 21.32 17.20 -1.06
CA MET A 204 22.20 16.03 -1.28
C MET A 204 21.79 15.06 -2.40
N LEU A 205 20.58 15.13 -2.95
CA LEU A 205 20.04 14.12 -3.86
C LEU A 205 19.73 14.62 -5.27
N MET A 206 19.78 15.93 -5.55
CA MET A 206 19.55 16.45 -6.91
C MET A 206 20.67 16.11 -7.89
N ASN A 207 21.85 15.72 -7.40
CA ASN A 207 23.02 15.45 -8.23
C ASN A 207 23.16 13.98 -8.66
N PHE A 208 22.31 13.07 -8.17
CA PHE A 208 22.37 11.66 -8.53
C PHE A 208 21.35 11.31 -9.61
N HIS A 209 21.73 10.39 -10.51
CA HIS A 209 20.79 9.83 -11.47
C HIS A 209 19.62 9.17 -10.71
N PRO A 210 18.34 9.39 -11.09
CA PRO A 210 17.17 8.94 -10.33
C PRO A 210 17.15 7.43 -9.99
N LEU A 211 17.67 6.58 -10.89
CA LEU A 211 17.81 5.14 -10.67
C LEU A 211 18.65 4.78 -9.43
N ALA A 212 19.65 5.60 -9.09
CA ALA A 212 20.46 5.41 -7.89
C ALA A 212 20.00 6.34 -6.76
N GLY A 213 19.64 7.59 -7.08
CA GLY A 213 19.23 8.60 -6.11
C GLY A 213 18.00 8.18 -5.31
N ILE A 214 16.97 7.60 -5.95
CA ILE A 214 15.74 7.18 -5.28
C ILE A 214 16.00 6.03 -4.29
N PRO A 215 16.64 4.90 -4.67
CA PRO A 215 16.97 3.85 -3.70
C PRO A 215 17.85 4.32 -2.54
N ILE A 216 18.85 5.18 -2.82
CA ILE A 216 19.72 5.75 -1.78
C ILE A 216 18.89 6.59 -0.81
N LEU A 217 18.04 7.49 -1.32
CA LEU A 217 17.15 8.31 -0.50
C LEU A 217 16.26 7.44 0.40
N VAL A 218 15.62 6.43 -0.18
CA VAL A 218 14.73 5.52 0.56
C VAL A 218 15.50 4.81 1.68
N LEU A 219 16.70 4.31 1.39
CA LEU A 219 17.55 3.64 2.37
C LEU A 219 17.94 4.59 3.51
N VAL A 220 18.41 5.79 3.17
CA VAL A 220 18.86 6.80 4.14
C VAL A 220 17.69 7.22 5.04
N VAL A 221 16.56 7.58 4.46
CA VAL A 221 15.35 7.96 5.21
C VAL A 221 14.91 6.81 6.11
N PHE A 222 14.87 5.59 5.60
CA PHE A 222 14.46 4.42 6.37
C PHE A 222 15.40 4.16 7.56
N VAL A 223 16.71 4.19 7.34
CA VAL A 223 17.71 3.95 8.40
C VAL A 223 17.59 5.00 9.51
N PHE A 224 17.56 6.28 9.17
CA PHE A 224 17.42 7.34 10.18
C PHE A 224 16.08 7.23 10.92
N SER A 225 14.98 6.99 10.19
CA SER A 225 13.66 6.81 10.80
C SER A 225 13.63 5.62 11.75
N TYR A 226 14.20 4.49 11.34
CA TYR A 226 14.26 3.27 12.14
C TYR A 226 15.09 3.46 13.40
N ILE A 227 16.25 4.12 13.30
CA ILE A 227 17.09 4.43 14.46
C ILE A 227 16.33 5.33 15.45
N SER A 228 15.69 6.40 14.97
CA SER A 228 14.90 7.29 15.84
C SER A 228 13.77 6.54 16.55
N VAL A 229 13.02 5.72 15.83
CA VAL A 229 11.95 4.89 16.40
C VAL A 229 12.49 3.89 17.41
N TYR A 230 13.60 3.22 17.09
CA TYR A 230 14.25 2.28 18.00
C TYR A 230 14.69 2.96 19.31
N LEU A 231 15.19 4.20 19.24
CA LEU A 231 15.50 5.00 20.43
C LEU A 231 14.25 5.42 21.20
N MET A 232 13.18 5.81 20.51
CA MET A 232 11.89 6.18 21.12
C MET A 232 11.23 5.00 21.84
N GLN A 233 11.34 3.79 21.30
CA GLN A 233 10.82 2.57 21.90
C GLN A 233 11.55 2.19 23.21
N LYS A 234 12.72 2.76 23.51
CA LYS A 234 13.39 2.60 24.82
C LYS A 234 12.78 3.50 25.90
N VAL A 235 11.98 4.49 25.54
CA VAL A 235 11.34 5.40 26.49
C VAL A 235 9.98 4.81 26.90
N PRO A 236 9.76 4.48 28.18
CA PRO A 236 8.62 3.66 28.61
C PRO A 236 7.24 4.32 28.41
N ILE A 237 7.20 5.63 28.22
CA ILE A 237 5.98 6.40 27.92
C ILE A 237 5.67 6.36 26.42
N ILE A 238 6.69 6.41 25.56
CA ILE A 238 6.56 6.55 24.10
C ILE A 238 6.39 5.19 23.43
N GLN A 239 6.96 4.12 23.98
CA GLN A 239 6.83 2.73 23.48
C GLN A 239 5.38 2.24 23.31
N LYS A 240 4.42 2.87 23.97
CA LYS A 240 2.99 2.49 23.86
C LYS A 240 2.35 3.01 22.57
N PHE A 241 2.97 3.98 21.92
CA PHE A 241 2.44 4.68 20.75
C PHE A 241 3.22 4.38 19.46
N VAL A 242 4.41 3.76 19.58
CA VAL A 242 5.41 3.59 18.52
C VAL A 242 6.05 2.21 18.66
#